data_AF-A0A7S2WWR5-F1
#
_entry.id   AF-A0A7S2WWR5-F1
#
_cell.length_a   1.000
_cell.length_b   1.000
_cell.length_c   1.000
_cell.angle_alpha   90.00
_cell.angle_beta   90.00
_cell.angle_gamma   90.00
#
_symmetry.space_group_name_H-M   'P 1'
#
loop_
_entity.id
_entity.type
_entity.pdbx_description
1 polymer ?
#
loop_
_entity_poly.entity_id
_entity_poly.type
_entity_poly.pdbx_seq_one_letter_code
_entity_poly.pdbx_strand_id
1 'polypeptide(L)'
;MQQSLERQFFSDQRPKPESAPPSPPPLEQTVDAPRLVSRQSESRQAALPPASTDRQRRLSLTEVREIQVQQQALFSEATVQARLNEMRLAADFEEVRFLHRVQPLKLEVQLPLLKRYGFAETPQGMRDMERAVAAYMADQPDVGQAAKQVALLVMGDIWPEEGD
;
A
#
# COMPACT_ATOMS: atom_id res chain seq x y z
N MET A 1 0.59 -29.28 50.56
CA MET A 1 -0.82 -29.63 50.29
C MET A 1 -1.00 -29.65 48.78
N GLN A 2 -1.55 -30.72 48.23
CA GLN A 2 -1.81 -30.83 46.78
C GLN A 2 -3.19 -30.23 46.50
N GLN A 3 -3.30 -29.32 45.54
CA GLN A 3 -4.61 -28.93 44.99
C GLN A 3 -4.65 -29.33 43.51
N SER A 4 -5.30 -30.46 43.26
CA SER A 4 -5.74 -30.87 41.94
C SER A 4 -7.08 -30.21 41.65
N LEU A 5 -7.21 -29.45 40.56
CA LEU A 5 -8.53 -29.10 40.02
C LEU A 5 -8.54 -29.18 38.48
N GLU A 6 -9.21 -30.23 38.02
CA GLU A 6 -10.18 -30.24 36.92
C GLU A 6 -9.78 -29.64 35.57
N ARG A 7 -9.30 -30.54 34.69
CA ARG A 7 -9.43 -30.37 33.24
C ARG A 7 -10.91 -30.32 32.85
N GLN A 8 -11.42 -29.15 32.49
CA GLN A 8 -12.73 -29.05 31.85
C GLN A 8 -12.67 -29.59 30.41
N PHE A 9 -13.57 -30.53 30.10
CA PHE A 9 -13.76 -31.07 28.77
C PHE A 9 -14.52 -30.04 27.92
N PHE A 10 -13.88 -29.51 26.86
CA PHE A 10 -14.61 -28.81 25.81
C PHE A 10 -15.21 -29.83 24.82
N SER A 11 -16.54 -29.85 24.75
CA SER A 11 -17.28 -30.79 23.91
C SER A 11 -17.12 -30.50 22.41
N ASP A 12 -16.92 -31.57 21.63
CA ASP A 12 -16.80 -31.62 20.17
C ASP A 12 -18.12 -31.19 19.48
N GLN A 13 -18.39 -29.88 19.40
CA GLN A 13 -19.48 -29.35 18.58
C GLN A 13 -19.02 -29.17 17.14
N ARG A 14 -19.16 -30.24 16.34
CA ARG A 14 -18.95 -30.17 14.89
C ARG A 14 -19.98 -29.24 14.25
N PRO A 15 -19.57 -28.25 13.44
CA PRO A 15 -20.51 -27.46 12.66
C PRO A 15 -21.23 -28.35 11.64
N LYS A 16 -22.54 -28.12 11.53
CA LYS A 16 -23.44 -28.81 10.60
C LYS A 16 -23.11 -28.34 9.18
N PRO A 17 -22.96 -29.22 8.17
CA PRO A 17 -22.71 -28.78 6.81
C PRO A 17 -23.93 -28.02 6.28
N GLU A 18 -23.76 -26.72 6.04
CA GLU A 18 -24.79 -25.87 5.46
C GLU A 18 -24.98 -26.21 3.96
N SER A 19 -26.23 -26.24 3.52
CA SER A 19 -26.62 -26.76 2.22
C SER A 19 -26.03 -25.96 1.06
N ALA A 20 -25.54 -26.65 0.04
CA ALA A 20 -25.02 -26.04 -1.19
C ALA A 20 -26.09 -25.16 -1.89
N PRO A 21 -25.69 -24.02 -2.48
CA PRO A 21 -26.60 -23.19 -3.26
C PRO A 21 -27.06 -23.90 -4.55
N PRO A 22 -28.28 -23.64 -5.04
CA PRO A 22 -28.78 -24.23 -6.28
C PRO A 22 -28.04 -23.68 -7.51
N SER A 23 -27.79 -24.56 -8.49
CA SER A 23 -27.12 -24.23 -9.75
C SER A 23 -27.84 -23.14 -10.55
N PRO A 24 -27.09 -22.27 -11.28
CA PRO A 24 -27.69 -21.31 -12.19
C PRO A 24 -28.34 -21.98 -13.41
N PRO A 25 -29.39 -21.37 -14.01
CA PRO A 25 -30.00 -21.87 -15.24
C PRO A 25 -29.06 -21.69 -16.45
N PRO A 26 -29.04 -22.64 -17.41
CA PRO A 26 -28.29 -22.51 -18.65
C PRO A 26 -29.16 -21.97 -19.80
N LEU A 27 -28.48 -21.60 -20.91
CA LEU A 27 -29.04 -21.28 -22.23
C LEU A 27 -29.82 -19.95 -22.31
N GLU A 28 -29.95 -19.26 -23.45
CA GLU A 28 -29.21 -19.21 -24.73
C GLU A 28 -29.72 -17.93 -25.44
N GLN A 29 -28.86 -17.11 -26.06
CA GLN A 29 -29.31 -16.17 -27.11
C GLN A 29 -28.16 -15.61 -27.97
N THR A 30 -27.89 -16.31 -29.07
CA THR A 30 -27.81 -15.73 -30.44
C THR A 30 -28.85 -14.58 -30.56
N VAL A 31 -28.66 -13.39 -31.13
CA VAL A 31 -27.98 -12.88 -32.34
C VAL A 31 -27.66 -11.37 -32.04
N ASP A 32 -26.95 -10.52 -32.80
CA ASP A 32 -26.46 -10.52 -34.19
C ASP A 32 -25.24 -9.57 -34.33
N ALA A 33 -24.59 -9.55 -35.50
CA ALA A 33 -23.72 -8.45 -35.94
C ALA A 33 -24.20 -7.92 -37.30
N PRO A 34 -24.55 -6.62 -37.40
CA PRO A 34 -23.63 -5.74 -38.14
C PRO A 34 -23.69 -4.24 -37.77
N ARG A 35 -22.55 -3.54 -37.91
CA ARG A 35 -22.32 -2.51 -38.97
C ARG A 35 -21.04 -1.72 -38.74
N LEU A 36 -20.24 -1.60 -39.81
CA LEU A 36 -19.34 -0.46 -39.98
C LEU A 36 -20.17 0.83 -40.09
N VAL A 37 -19.82 1.85 -39.32
CA VAL A 37 -19.99 3.25 -39.75
C VAL A 37 -18.67 3.97 -39.58
N SER A 38 -18.10 4.39 -40.71
CA SER A 38 -16.82 5.09 -40.79
C SER A 38 -16.94 6.56 -40.36
N ARG A 39 -15.85 7.08 -39.80
CA ARG A 39 -15.40 8.48 -39.89
C ARG A 39 -16.40 9.58 -39.50
N GLN A 40 -16.09 10.26 -38.40
CA GLN A 40 -15.85 11.70 -38.51
C GLN A 40 -14.61 12.10 -37.71
N SER A 41 -13.64 12.67 -38.44
CA SER A 41 -12.42 13.21 -37.88
C SER A 41 -12.67 14.66 -37.47
N GLU A 42 -12.95 14.92 -36.19
CA GLU A 42 -12.86 16.28 -35.67
C GLU A 42 -11.54 16.48 -34.91
N SER A 43 -10.65 17.19 -35.60
CA SER A 43 -9.31 17.59 -35.15
C SER A 43 -9.37 18.59 -34.00
N ARG A 44 -9.82 18.17 -32.82
CA ARG A 44 -9.44 18.85 -31.58
C ARG A 44 -8.03 18.41 -31.20
N GLN A 45 -7.05 19.16 -31.69
CA GLN A 45 -5.76 19.32 -31.01
C GLN A 45 -6.00 19.98 -29.64
N ALA A 46 -6.58 19.22 -28.71
CA ALA A 46 -6.40 19.50 -27.30
C ALA A 46 -4.91 19.39 -27.05
N ALA A 47 -4.29 20.51 -26.64
CA ALA A 47 -2.85 20.59 -26.48
C ALA A 47 -2.36 19.42 -25.64
N LEU A 48 -1.46 18.61 -26.19
CA LEU A 48 -0.77 17.56 -25.45
C LEU A 48 -0.16 18.22 -24.21
N PRO A 49 -0.47 17.76 -22.97
CA PRO A 49 0.26 18.24 -21.81
C PRO A 49 1.75 17.95 -22.07
N PRO A 50 2.64 18.94 -21.86
CA PRO A 50 4.05 18.80 -22.21
C PRO A 50 4.63 17.61 -21.46
N ALA A 51 5.43 16.81 -22.18
CA ALA A 51 5.98 15.53 -21.75
C ALA A 51 6.30 15.47 -20.24
N SER A 52 5.45 14.77 -19.49
CA SER A 52 5.62 14.56 -18.05
C SER A 52 6.79 13.65 -17.76
N THR A 53 7.99 14.22 -17.74
CA THR A 53 9.10 13.83 -16.85
C THR A 53 9.47 12.33 -16.83
N ASP A 54 9.46 11.65 -17.98
CA ASP A 54 9.98 10.29 -18.17
C ASP A 54 11.52 10.18 -18.00
N ARG A 55 12.18 11.28 -17.60
CA ARG A 55 13.52 11.24 -17.02
C ARG A 55 13.41 10.84 -15.55
N GLN A 56 13.30 9.53 -15.32
CA GLN A 56 13.52 8.83 -14.06
C GLN A 56 14.52 9.60 -13.17
N ARG A 57 14.01 10.40 -12.23
CA ARG A 57 14.80 11.43 -11.54
C ARG A 57 15.85 10.72 -10.69
N ARG A 58 17.10 10.76 -11.15
CA ARG A 58 18.26 10.28 -10.40
C ARG A 58 18.49 11.22 -9.22
N LEU A 59 17.81 10.92 -8.11
CA LEU A 59 18.14 11.48 -6.81
C LEU A 59 19.63 11.20 -6.52
N SER A 60 20.33 12.17 -5.97
CA SER A 60 21.63 11.94 -5.37
C SER A 60 21.49 11.15 -4.06
N LEU A 61 22.57 10.49 -3.64
CA LEU A 61 22.62 9.80 -2.34
C LEU A 61 22.31 10.76 -1.16
N THR A 62 22.71 12.03 -1.27
CA THR A 62 22.37 13.07 -0.29
C THR A 62 20.86 13.34 -0.24
N GLU A 63 20.20 13.53 -1.39
CA GLU A 63 18.75 13.68 -1.45
C GLU A 63 18.02 12.44 -0.89
N VAL A 64 18.51 11.22 -1.16
CA VAL A 64 17.92 9.99 -0.61
C VAL A 64 18.03 9.93 0.91
N ARG A 65 19.17 10.32 1.48
CA ARG A 65 19.35 10.44 2.95
C ARG A 65 18.43 11.51 3.54
N GLU A 66 18.34 12.68 2.90
CA GLU A 66 17.42 13.75 3.33
C GLU A 66 15.95 13.33 3.27
N ILE A 67 15.55 12.56 2.24
CA ILE A 67 14.20 11.98 2.13
C ILE A 67 13.95 11.01 3.28
N GLN A 68 14.88 10.10 3.59
CA GLN A 68 14.70 9.13 4.68
C GLN A 68 14.56 9.81 6.04
N VAL A 69 15.42 10.79 6.35
CA VAL A 69 15.33 11.56 7.61
C VAL A 69 13.99 12.30 7.71
N GLN A 70 13.52 12.92 6.62
CA GLN A 70 12.23 13.62 6.63
C GLN A 70 11.03 12.65 6.70
N GLN A 71 11.08 11.48 6.04
CA GLN A 71 10.05 10.46 6.20
C GLN A 71 9.99 9.96 7.64
N GLN A 72 11.14 9.67 8.26
CA GLN A 72 11.19 9.25 9.66
C GLN A 72 10.60 10.32 10.59
N ALA A 73 10.95 11.59 10.40
CA ALA A 73 10.39 12.69 11.17
C ALA A 73 8.86 12.78 11.02
N LEU A 74 8.35 12.80 9.78
CA LEU A 74 6.92 12.89 9.48
C LEU A 74 6.11 11.71 10.04
N PHE A 75 6.60 10.48 9.90
CA PHE A 75 5.92 9.31 10.48
C PHE A 75 6.12 9.18 11.99
N SER A 76 7.09 9.86 12.60
CA SER A 76 7.25 9.91 14.06
C SER A 76 6.33 10.92 14.76
N GLU A 77 5.64 11.79 14.02
CA GLU A 77 4.70 12.75 14.59
C GLU A 77 3.58 12.05 15.36
N ALA A 78 3.30 12.51 16.59
CA ALA A 78 2.33 11.87 17.48
C ALA A 78 0.91 11.78 16.89
N THR A 79 0.51 12.77 16.09
CA THR A 79 -0.76 12.80 15.34
C THR A 79 -0.82 11.73 14.24
N VAL A 80 0.29 11.51 13.54
CA VAL A 80 0.40 10.46 12.51
C VAL A 80 0.44 9.08 13.17
N GLN A 81 1.19 8.91 14.26
CA GLN A 81 1.21 7.65 15.04
C GLN A 81 -0.14 7.30 15.65
N ALA A 82 -0.91 8.28 16.15
CA ALA A 82 -2.27 8.05 16.63
C ALA A 82 -3.18 7.51 15.50
N ARG A 83 -3.19 8.15 14.33
CA ARG A 83 -3.95 7.69 13.15
C ARG A 83 -3.49 6.32 12.64
N LEU A 84 -2.19 6.04 12.63
CA LEU A 84 -1.65 4.72 12.30
C LEU A 84 -2.16 3.66 13.28
N ASN A 85 -2.12 3.93 14.58
CA ASN A 85 -2.61 3.00 15.60
C ASN A 85 -4.12 2.72 15.48
N GLU A 86 -4.93 3.76 15.25
CA GLU A 86 -6.36 3.59 14.95
C GLU A 86 -6.59 2.70 13.71
N MET A 87 -5.78 2.87 12.66
CA MET A 87 -5.86 2.03 11.46
C MET A 87 -5.43 0.58 11.71
N ARG A 88 -4.42 0.32 12.55
CA ARG A 88 -3.98 -1.03 12.96
C ARG A 88 -5.10 -1.75 13.71
N LEU A 89 -5.66 -1.10 14.74
CA LEU A 89 -6.77 -1.60 15.54
C LEU A 89 -8.01 -1.89 14.67
N ALA A 90 -8.39 -0.96 13.80
CA ALA A 90 -9.55 -1.13 12.93
C ALA A 90 -9.35 -2.19 11.83
N ALA A 91 -8.11 -2.59 11.54
CA ALA A 91 -7.77 -3.65 10.58
C ALA A 91 -7.69 -5.04 11.23
N ASP A 92 -8.00 -5.16 12.53
CA ASP A 92 -7.82 -6.38 13.33
C ASP A 92 -6.37 -6.90 13.29
N PHE A 93 -5.40 -6.00 13.10
CA PHE A 93 -3.99 -6.30 12.81
C PHE A 93 -3.74 -7.17 11.56
N GLU A 94 -4.73 -7.36 10.67
CA GLU A 94 -4.54 -8.06 9.39
C GLU A 94 -3.71 -7.18 8.42
N GLU A 95 -2.48 -7.61 8.12
CA GLU A 95 -1.50 -6.87 7.33
C GLU A 95 -2.06 -6.34 6.01
N VAL A 96 -2.75 -7.18 5.22
CA VAL A 96 -3.28 -6.81 3.90
C VAL A 96 -4.35 -5.71 4.00
N ARG A 97 -5.24 -5.78 5.01
CA ARG A 97 -6.23 -4.72 5.28
C ARG A 97 -5.57 -3.44 5.75
N PHE A 98 -4.57 -3.54 6.64
CA PHE A 98 -3.83 -2.40 7.12
C PHE A 98 -3.11 -1.69 5.96
N LEU A 99 -2.38 -2.43 5.13
CA LEU A 99 -1.69 -1.92 3.94
C LEU A 99 -2.65 -1.23 2.97
N HIS A 100 -3.85 -1.76 2.74
CA HIS A 100 -4.83 -1.09 1.88
C HIS A 100 -5.33 0.24 2.49
N ARG A 101 -5.53 0.30 3.82
CA ARG A 101 -6.04 1.48 4.53
C ARG A 101 -5.00 2.56 4.80
N VAL A 102 -3.72 2.19 4.92
CA VAL A 102 -2.63 3.13 5.22
C VAL A 102 -2.14 3.90 3.99
N GLN A 103 -2.39 3.39 2.77
CA GLN A 103 -1.92 4.02 1.53
C GLN A 103 -2.38 5.48 1.34
N PRO A 104 -3.66 5.86 1.58
CA PRO A 104 -4.07 7.27 1.55
C PRO A 104 -3.34 8.13 2.59
N LEU A 105 -3.12 7.62 3.80
CA LEU A 105 -2.39 8.33 4.87
C LEU A 105 -0.90 8.50 4.51
N LYS A 106 -0.25 7.47 3.96
CA LYS A 106 1.12 7.57 3.46
C LYS A 106 1.26 8.67 2.42
N LEU A 107 0.34 8.74 1.46
CA LEU A 107 0.34 9.78 0.44
C LEU A 107 0.17 11.17 1.08
N GLU A 108 -0.85 11.36 1.92
CA GLU A 108 -1.14 12.61 2.65
C GLU A 108 0.11 13.13 3.40
N VAL A 109 0.75 12.26 4.17
CA VAL A 109 1.96 12.57 4.95
C VAL A 109 3.16 12.87 4.05
N GLN A 110 3.30 12.19 2.91
CA GLN A 110 4.45 12.37 2.01
C GLN A 110 4.27 13.49 0.96
N LEU A 111 3.09 14.10 0.79
CA LEU A 111 2.85 15.21 -0.15
C LEU A 111 3.92 16.32 -0.10
N PRO A 112 4.38 16.80 1.08
CA PRO A 112 5.44 17.81 1.15
C PRO A 112 6.77 17.36 0.54
N LEU A 113 7.11 16.06 0.67
CA LEU A 113 8.31 15.47 0.07
C LEU A 113 8.16 15.32 -1.43
N LEU A 114 7.03 14.81 -1.92
CA LEU A 114 6.77 14.66 -3.34
C LEU A 114 6.93 16.02 -4.05
N LYS A 115 6.32 17.06 -3.49
CA LYS A 115 6.45 18.43 -3.98
C LYS A 115 7.88 18.97 -3.90
N ARG A 116 8.57 18.80 -2.76
CA ARG A 116 9.97 19.27 -2.57
C ARG A 116 10.95 18.64 -3.56
N TYR A 117 10.83 17.34 -3.81
CA TYR A 117 11.69 16.58 -4.71
C TYR A 117 11.11 16.43 -6.13
N GLY A 118 10.07 17.20 -6.48
CA GLY A 118 9.51 17.29 -7.83
C GLY A 118 8.95 15.97 -8.37
N PHE A 119 8.44 15.10 -7.50
CA PHE A 119 7.59 13.97 -7.86
C PHE A 119 6.14 14.45 -8.02
N ALA A 120 5.33 13.69 -8.75
CA ALA A 120 3.90 13.96 -8.83
C ALA A 120 3.22 13.80 -7.46
N GLU A 121 2.32 14.71 -7.11
CA GLU A 121 1.49 14.67 -5.88
C GLU A 121 0.37 13.61 -6.02
N THR A 122 0.73 12.36 -6.34
CA THR A 122 -0.16 11.23 -6.66
C THR A 122 0.41 9.91 -6.11
N PRO A 123 -0.42 8.84 -5.98
CA PRO A 123 0.08 7.52 -5.61
C PRO A 123 1.19 6.98 -6.52
N GLN A 124 1.23 7.40 -7.79
CA GLN A 124 2.29 7.00 -8.71
C GLN A 124 3.60 7.72 -8.39
N GLY A 125 3.56 9.05 -8.19
CA GLY A 125 4.77 9.81 -7.80
C GLY A 125 5.35 9.35 -6.45
N MET A 126 4.50 8.89 -5.53
CA MET A 126 4.91 8.22 -4.30
C MET A 126 5.71 6.94 -4.58
N ARG A 127 5.20 6.05 -5.44
CA ARG A 127 5.91 4.83 -5.86
C ARG A 127 7.20 5.12 -6.62
N ASP A 128 7.23 6.21 -7.39
CA ASP A 128 8.43 6.63 -8.12
C ASP A 128 9.52 7.15 -7.16
N MET A 129 9.13 7.89 -6.10
CA MET A 129 10.02 8.29 -5.00
C MET A 129 10.54 7.06 -4.22
N GLU A 130 9.64 6.15 -3.82
CA GLU A 130 10.02 4.90 -3.13
C GLU A 130 10.99 4.06 -3.97
N ARG A 131 10.76 3.96 -5.29
CA ARG A 131 11.66 3.25 -6.23
C ARG A 131 13.02 3.94 -6.36
N ALA A 132 13.05 5.28 -6.40
CA ALA A 132 14.30 6.04 -6.49
C ALA A 132 15.14 5.90 -5.21
N VAL A 133 14.50 5.78 -4.04
CA VAL A 133 15.16 5.45 -2.76
C VAL A 133 15.63 3.99 -2.73
N ALA A 134 14.78 3.04 -3.16
CA ALA A 134 15.08 1.61 -3.15
C ALA A 134 16.31 1.25 -4.01
N ALA A 135 16.57 2.01 -5.08
CA ALA A 135 17.76 1.86 -5.92
C ALA A 135 19.10 2.01 -5.15
N TYR A 136 19.10 2.64 -3.97
CA TYR A 136 20.28 2.78 -3.12
C TYR A 136 20.36 1.77 -1.98
N MET A 137 19.29 1.05 -1.66
CA MET A 137 19.23 0.19 -0.45
C MET A 137 20.19 -1.01 -0.51
N ALA A 138 20.53 -1.51 -1.70
CA ALA A 138 21.47 -2.62 -1.87
C ALA A 138 22.93 -2.18 -1.66
N ASP A 139 23.30 -0.99 -2.14
CA ASP A 139 24.67 -0.48 -2.11
C ASP A 139 24.99 0.35 -0.86
N GLN A 140 23.97 0.84 -0.15
CA GLN A 140 24.11 1.77 0.99
C GLN A 140 23.33 1.25 2.20
N PRO A 141 24.00 0.56 3.16
CA PRO A 141 23.32 -0.11 4.28
C PRO A 141 22.63 0.88 5.23
N ASP A 142 23.12 2.11 5.33
CA ASP A 142 22.48 3.19 6.09
C ASP A 142 21.13 3.60 5.50
N VAL A 143 20.99 3.61 4.17
CA VAL A 143 19.71 3.85 3.48
C VAL A 143 18.75 2.68 3.71
N GLY A 144 19.25 1.44 3.68
CA GLY A 144 18.47 0.25 3.98
C GLY A 144 17.94 0.23 5.43
N GLN A 145 18.80 0.56 6.40
CA GLN A 145 18.43 0.68 7.82
C GLN A 145 17.39 1.80 8.03
N ALA A 146 17.58 2.97 7.43
CA ALA A 146 16.62 4.07 7.54
C ALA A 146 15.25 3.70 6.92
N ALA A 147 15.24 3.01 5.77
CA ALA A 147 14.02 2.46 5.18
C ALA A 147 13.30 1.49 6.12
N LYS A 148 14.03 0.58 6.79
CA LYS A 148 13.47 -0.33 7.80
C LYS A 148 12.88 0.43 8.99
N GLN A 149 13.53 1.50 9.47
CA GLN A 149 12.99 2.35 10.55
C GLN A 149 11.69 3.06 10.14
N VAL A 150 11.61 3.59 8.91
CA VAL A 150 10.35 4.15 8.39
C VAL A 150 9.26 3.07 8.26
N ALA A 151 9.60 1.88 7.78
CA ALA A 151 8.67 0.75 7.70
C ALA A 151 8.15 0.34 9.09
N LEU A 152 9.01 0.26 10.11
CA LEU A 152 8.62 -0.01 11.50
C LEU A 152 7.71 1.09 12.07
N LEU A 153 7.98 2.37 11.81
CA LEU A 153 7.09 3.46 12.23
C LEU A 153 5.70 3.35 11.60
N VAL A 154 5.60 2.97 10.32
CA VAL A 154 4.33 2.82 9.61
C VAL A 154 3.59 1.56 10.04
N MET A 155 4.27 0.41 10.08
CA MET A 155 3.65 -0.90 10.28
C MET A 155 3.44 -1.23 11.76
N GLY A 156 4.32 -0.74 12.65
CA GLY A 156 4.33 -1.10 14.06
C GLY A 156 4.51 -2.60 14.25
N ASP A 157 3.81 -3.16 15.23
CA ASP A 157 3.87 -4.58 15.61
C ASP A 157 3.33 -5.54 14.53
N ILE A 158 2.78 -5.01 13.42
CA ILE A 158 2.36 -5.81 12.24
C ILE A 158 3.58 -6.20 11.39
N TRP A 159 4.72 -5.50 11.52
CA TRP A 159 5.92 -5.88 10.77
C TRP A 159 6.40 -7.25 11.25
N PRO A 160 6.48 -8.28 10.38
CA PRO A 160 7.07 -9.55 10.77
C PRO A 160 8.55 -9.30 11.09
N GLU A 161 8.94 -9.53 12.34
CA GLU A 161 10.35 -9.72 12.65
C GLU A 161 10.77 -10.98 11.89
N GLU A 162 11.58 -10.79 10.82
CA GLU A 162 12.21 -11.89 10.11
C GLU A 162 12.99 -12.72 11.13
N GLY A 163 12.53 -13.95 11.37
CA GLY A 163 13.18 -14.83 12.33
C GLY A 163 14.57 -15.22 11.84
N ASP A 164 15.58 -14.81 12.60
CA ASP A 164 16.98 -15.27 12.51
C ASP A 164 17.09 -16.81 12.60
#